data_AF-A0A1F7M0K3-F1
#
_entry.id   AF-A0A1F7M0K3-F1
#
_cell.length_a   1.000
_cell.length_b   1.000
_cell.length_c   1.000
_cell.angle_alpha   90.00
_cell.angle_beta   90.00
_cell.angle_gamma   90.00
#
_symmetry.space_group_name_H-M   'P 1'
#
loop_
_entity.id
_entity.type
_entity.pdbx_description
1 polymer ?
#
loop_
_entity_poly.entity_id
_entity_poly.type
_entity_poly.pdbx_seq_one_letter_code
_entity_poly.pdbx_strand_id
1 'polypeptide(L)'
;MARARPPKSRRARPAAPRAAGRARGARPAPAERRLLELARELGALGRDARAGADALRAALERLAGAYAPGAPLAADLHRAWLDSRGDKTAALALAWAREQVRLALEELVALAPQEARRRVDAPPDAVAWLLLAACEAIGCEPPAAAADRTRTLLELTGR
;
A
#
# COMPACT_ATOMS: atom_id res chain seq x y z
N MET A 1 32.33 -3.18 74.53
CA MET A 1 31.15 -2.55 73.86
C MET A 1 31.58 -1.12 73.49
N ALA A 2 31.42 -0.56 72.29
CA ALA A 2 30.46 -0.78 71.21
C ALA A 2 31.11 -0.45 69.83
N ARG A 3 30.63 -1.13 68.77
CA ARG A 3 31.11 -0.99 67.39
C ARG A 3 30.55 0.27 66.71
N ALA A 4 31.41 1.05 66.06
CA ALA A 4 31.02 2.18 65.22
C ALA A 4 30.23 1.71 63.98
N ARG A 5 29.08 2.36 63.72
CA ARG A 5 28.19 2.06 62.59
C ARG A 5 28.73 2.68 61.28
N PRO A 6 28.66 1.97 60.13
CA PRO A 6 29.12 2.53 58.86
C PRO A 6 28.10 3.54 58.30
N PRO A 7 28.53 4.48 57.44
CA PRO A 7 27.65 5.50 56.88
C PRO A 7 26.65 4.89 55.88
N LYS A 8 25.40 5.33 55.98
CA LYS A 8 24.29 4.92 55.11
C LYS A 8 24.58 5.29 53.66
N SER A 9 24.55 4.29 52.78
CA SER A 9 24.65 4.43 51.33
C SER A 9 23.57 5.39 50.80
N ARG A 10 24.01 6.43 50.08
CA ARG A 10 23.11 7.28 49.30
C ARG A 10 22.53 6.43 48.16
N ARG A 11 21.27 6.03 48.28
CA ARG A 11 20.51 5.44 47.17
C ARG A 11 20.50 6.45 46.02
N ALA A 12 21.20 6.11 44.93
CA ALA A 12 21.09 6.83 43.67
C ALA A 12 19.62 6.77 43.23
N ARG A 13 18.99 7.94 43.05
CA ARG A 13 17.67 8.03 42.45
C ARG A 13 17.74 7.46 41.03
N PRO A 14 16.80 6.61 40.59
CA PRO A 14 16.72 6.22 39.20
C PRO A 14 16.56 7.47 38.35
N ALA A 15 17.42 7.64 37.35
CA ALA A 15 17.31 8.70 36.38
C ALA A 15 15.95 8.58 35.68
N ALA A 16 15.20 9.67 35.64
CA ALA A 16 13.94 9.73 34.89
C ALA A 16 14.19 9.29 33.44
N PRO A 17 13.27 8.50 32.82
CA PRO A 17 13.43 8.10 31.43
C PRO A 17 13.56 9.37 30.60
N ARG A 18 14.67 9.46 29.85
CA ARG A 18 14.92 10.56 28.92
C ARG A 18 13.67 10.73 28.07
N ALA A 19 13.07 11.92 28.14
CA ALA A 19 11.91 12.29 27.35
C ALA A 19 12.11 11.81 25.92
N ALA A 20 11.15 11.03 25.42
CA ALA A 20 11.12 10.57 24.04
C ALA A 20 11.42 11.77 23.14
N GLY A 21 12.59 11.74 22.50
CA GLY A 21 12.96 12.77 21.54
C GLY A 21 11.81 12.89 20.56
N ARG A 22 11.33 14.13 20.35
CA ARG A 22 10.22 14.45 19.45
C ARG A 22 10.28 13.50 18.26
N ALA A 23 9.28 12.64 18.13
CA ALA A 23 9.14 11.77 16.98
C ALA A 23 9.00 12.69 15.77
N ARG A 24 10.13 13.03 15.13
CA ARG A 24 10.13 13.50 13.76
C ARG A 24 9.41 12.39 13.02
N GLY A 25 8.20 12.68 12.52
CA GLY A 25 7.40 11.68 11.82
C GLY A 25 8.30 10.93 10.86
N ALA A 26 8.41 9.62 11.06
CA ALA A 26 9.26 8.78 10.24
C ALA A 26 8.88 9.07 8.78
N ARG A 27 9.88 9.39 7.95
CA ARG A 27 9.61 9.64 6.52
C ARG A 27 9.00 8.35 5.95
N PRO A 28 7.94 8.44 5.12
CA PRO A 28 7.32 7.25 4.56
C PRO A 28 8.36 6.40 3.83
N ALA A 29 8.30 5.09 4.06
CA ALA A 29 9.15 4.14 3.35
C ALA A 29 8.95 4.30 1.83
N PRO A 30 9.94 3.95 0.99
CA PRO A 30 9.81 4.06 -0.46
C PRO A 30 8.54 3.40 -1.01
N ALA A 31 8.19 2.20 -0.50
CA ALA A 31 6.97 1.49 -0.87
C ALA A 31 5.70 2.25 -0.50
N GLU A 32 5.58 2.70 0.75
CA GLU A 32 4.46 3.52 1.22
C GLU A 32 4.26 4.75 0.33
N ARG A 33 5.36 5.43 0.02
CA ARG A 33 5.34 6.66 -0.76
C ARG A 33 4.85 6.42 -2.19
N ARG A 34 5.30 5.34 -2.83
CA ARG A 34 4.85 4.94 -4.18
C ARG A 34 3.39 4.49 -4.20
N LEU A 35 2.93 3.73 -3.20
CA LEU A 35 1.53 3.35 -3.06
C LEU A 35 0.63 4.58 -2.89
N LEU A 36 1.04 5.53 -2.03
CA LEU A 36 0.29 6.77 -1.82
C LEU A 36 0.30 7.68 -3.06
N GLU A 37 1.37 7.67 -3.85
CA GLU A 37 1.42 8.37 -5.14
C GLU A 37 0.45 7.71 -6.14
N LEU A 38 0.51 6.39 -6.26
CA LEU A 38 -0.40 5.62 -7.12
C LEU A 38 -1.87 5.86 -6.75
N ALA A 39 -2.21 5.84 -5.46
CA ALA A 39 -3.57 6.15 -4.99
C ALA A 39 -4.04 7.55 -5.42
N ARG A 40 -3.15 8.56 -5.39
CA ARG A 40 -3.48 9.92 -5.86
C ARG A 40 -3.70 9.98 -7.36
N GLU A 41 -2.89 9.26 -8.13
CA GLU A 41 -3.02 9.16 -9.58
C GLU A 41 -4.35 8.51 -9.96
N LEU A 42 -4.72 7.40 -9.30
CA LEU A 42 -6.01 6.74 -9.50
C LEU A 42 -7.17 7.68 -9.15
N GLY A 43 -7.11 8.36 -8.00
CA GLY A 43 -8.13 9.33 -7.62
C GLY A 43 -8.21 10.52 -8.58
N ALA A 44 -7.11 10.90 -9.26
CA ALA A 44 -7.13 11.94 -10.28
C ALA A 44 -7.87 11.50 -11.54
N LEU A 45 -7.74 10.23 -11.95
CA LEU A 45 -8.51 9.66 -13.06
C LEU A 45 -10.01 9.71 -12.79
N GLY A 46 -10.44 9.42 -11.56
CA GLY A 46 -11.86 9.44 -11.18
C GLY A 46 -12.48 10.84 -11.15
N ARG A 47 -11.67 11.89 -10.94
CA ARG A 47 -12.11 13.29 -10.97
C ARG A 47 -12.17 13.87 -12.38
N ASP A 48 -11.52 13.24 -13.35
CA ASP A 48 -11.57 13.70 -14.74
C ASP A 48 -12.89 13.27 -15.38
N ALA A 49 -13.85 14.20 -15.40
CA ALA A 49 -15.16 14.00 -16.00
C ALA A 49 -15.11 13.61 -17.49
N ARG A 50 -13.98 13.83 -18.18
CA ARG A 50 -13.79 13.44 -19.58
C ARG A 50 -13.30 12.00 -19.74
N ALA A 51 -12.75 11.41 -18.69
CA ALA A 51 -12.16 10.07 -18.74
C ALA A 51 -13.23 8.97 -18.76
N GLY A 52 -14.43 9.23 -18.22
CA GLY A 52 -15.57 8.31 -18.29
C GLY A 52 -15.20 6.85 -18.02
N ALA A 53 -15.66 5.95 -18.88
CA ALA A 53 -15.38 4.53 -18.74
C ALA A 53 -13.95 4.10 -19.17
N ASP A 54 -13.14 5.00 -19.72
CA ASP A 54 -11.70 4.79 -19.95
C ASP A 54 -10.86 4.99 -18.67
N ALA A 55 -11.40 5.64 -17.63
CA ALA A 55 -10.70 5.87 -16.37
C ALA A 55 -10.28 4.56 -15.68
N LEU A 56 -11.16 3.56 -15.65
CA LEU A 56 -10.86 2.24 -15.07
C LEU A 56 -9.78 1.50 -15.88
N ARG A 57 -9.84 1.58 -17.22
CA ARG A 57 -8.80 0.99 -18.09
C ARG A 57 -7.43 1.62 -17.82
N ALA A 58 -7.36 2.95 -17.81
CA ALA A 58 -6.13 3.68 -17.52
C ALA A 58 -5.59 3.34 -16.11
N ALA A 59 -6.47 3.18 -15.13
CA ALA A 59 -6.10 2.76 -13.79
C ALA A 59 -5.48 1.36 -13.74
N LEU A 60 -6.07 0.39 -14.46
CA LEU A 60 -5.54 -0.97 -14.54
C LEU A 60 -4.20 -1.03 -15.25
N GLU A 61 -4.04 -0.28 -16.35
CA GLU A 61 -2.74 -0.15 -17.04
C GLU A 61 -1.68 0.45 -16.11
N ARG A 62 -2.04 1.48 -15.34
CA ARG A 62 -1.15 2.12 -14.35
C ARG A 62 -0.74 1.16 -13.23
N LEU A 63 -1.71 0.44 -12.66
CA LEU A 63 -1.48 -0.55 -11.61
C LEU A 63 -0.61 -1.70 -12.11
N ALA A 64 -0.96 -2.30 -13.25
CA ALA A 64 -0.20 -3.39 -13.83
C ALA A 64 1.23 -2.97 -14.15
N GLY A 65 1.44 -1.77 -14.70
CA GLY A 65 2.78 -1.22 -14.94
C GLY A 65 3.57 -0.96 -13.65
N ALA A 66 2.91 -0.49 -12.59
CA ALA A 66 3.55 -0.28 -11.29
C ALA A 66 3.99 -1.60 -10.64
N TYR A 67 3.20 -2.67 -10.80
CA TYR A 67 3.51 -3.99 -10.26
C TYR A 67 4.30 -4.90 -11.21
N ALA A 68 4.54 -4.49 -12.46
CA ALA A 68 5.20 -5.31 -13.47
C ALA A 68 6.55 -5.87 -12.99
N PRO A 69 6.97 -7.06 -13.46
CA PRO A 69 8.28 -7.62 -13.13
C PRO A 69 9.41 -6.62 -13.42
N GLY A 70 10.25 -6.37 -12.43
CA GLY A 70 11.35 -5.39 -12.51
C GLY A 70 10.94 -3.93 -12.22
N ALA A 71 9.66 -3.63 -12.00
CA ALA A 71 9.23 -2.31 -11.58
C ALA A 71 9.69 -2.02 -10.13
N PRO A 72 10.03 -0.76 -9.80
CA PRO A 72 10.55 -0.41 -8.48
C PRO A 72 9.62 -0.72 -7.31
N LEU A 73 8.29 -0.65 -7.52
CA LEU A 73 7.30 -0.83 -6.44
C LEU A 73 7.36 -2.25 -5.87
N ALA A 74 7.43 -3.29 -6.71
CA ALA A 74 7.47 -4.69 -6.26
C ALA A 74 8.69 -4.95 -5.35
N ALA A 75 9.86 -4.47 -5.75
CA ALA A 75 11.09 -4.59 -4.96
C ALA A 75 11.05 -3.76 -3.66
N ASP A 76 10.46 -2.56 -3.70
CA ASP A 76 10.27 -1.73 -2.52
C ASP A 76 9.31 -2.37 -1.52
N LEU A 77 8.22 -2.98 -2.00
CA LEU A 77 7.23 -3.68 -1.17
C LEU A 77 7.82 -4.89 -0.47
N HIS A 78 8.59 -5.70 -1.19
CA HIS A 78 9.26 -6.86 -0.60
C HIS A 78 10.19 -6.43 0.54
N ARG A 79 10.99 -5.38 0.33
CA ARG A 79 11.87 -4.82 1.37
C ARG A 79 11.08 -4.27 2.55
N ALA A 80 10.06 -3.45 2.30
CA ALA A 80 9.22 -2.89 3.35
C ALA A 80 8.50 -3.97 4.18
N TRP A 81 8.11 -5.08 3.54
CA TRP A 81 7.52 -6.22 4.26
C TRP A 81 8.54 -6.93 5.16
N LEU A 82 9.78 -7.12 4.70
CA LEU A 82 10.84 -7.69 5.54
C LEU A 82 11.18 -6.77 6.72
N ASP A 83 11.32 -5.46 6.47
CA ASP A 83 11.69 -4.46 7.46
C ASP A 83 10.60 -4.26 8.52
N SER A 84 9.33 -4.42 8.16
CA SER A 84 8.19 -4.22 9.07
C SER A 84 7.88 -5.40 10.00
N ARG A 85 8.55 -6.56 9.87
CA ARG A 85 8.27 -7.77 10.68
C ARG A 85 8.40 -7.57 12.20
N GLY A 86 9.16 -6.56 12.63
CA GLY A 86 9.31 -6.19 14.05
C GLY A 86 8.68 -4.83 14.42
N ASP A 87 8.13 -4.09 13.46
CA ASP A 87 7.63 -2.73 13.65
C ASP A 87 6.15 -2.64 13.24
N LYS A 88 5.28 -2.63 14.26
CA LYS A 88 3.83 -2.53 14.08
C LYS A 88 3.40 -1.24 13.40
N THR A 89 4.12 -0.13 13.64
CA THR A 89 3.80 1.16 13.04
C THR A 89 4.14 1.15 11.56
N ALA A 90 5.29 0.61 11.18
CA ALA A 90 5.66 0.44 9.77
C ALA A 90 4.71 -0.52 9.05
N ALA A 91 4.36 -1.65 9.67
CA ALA A 91 3.40 -2.60 9.10
C ALA A 91 2.03 -1.95 8.86
N LEU A 92 1.53 -1.16 9.82
CA LEU A 92 0.27 -0.44 9.69
C LEU A 92 0.34 0.65 8.61
N ALA A 93 1.43 1.42 8.55
CA ALA A 93 1.62 2.45 7.54
C ALA A 93 1.62 1.86 6.12
N LEU A 94 2.30 0.72 5.92
CA LEU A 94 2.31 0.01 4.65
C LEU A 94 0.94 -0.55 4.28
N ALA A 95 0.25 -1.19 5.24
CA ALA A 95 -1.11 -1.70 5.02
C ALA A 95 -2.09 -0.58 4.67
N TRP A 96 -1.99 0.55 5.36
CA TRP A 96 -2.81 1.72 5.06
C TRP A 96 -2.51 2.31 3.67
N ALA A 97 -1.23 2.40 3.29
CA ALA A 97 -0.87 2.88 1.95
C ALA A 97 -1.46 1.99 0.84
N ARG A 98 -1.46 0.66 1.03
CA ARG A 98 -2.11 -0.29 0.10
C ARG A 98 -3.63 -0.11 0.09
N GLU A 99 -4.24 0.12 1.25
CA GLU A 99 -5.68 0.36 1.37
C GLU A 99 -6.11 1.64 0.65
N GLN A 100 -5.30 2.69 0.67
CA GLN A 100 -5.56 3.91 -0.11
C GLN A 100 -5.64 3.64 -1.62
N VAL A 101 -4.84 2.70 -2.14
CA VAL A 101 -4.93 2.28 -3.55
C VAL A 101 -6.23 1.53 -3.81
N ARG A 102 -6.62 0.61 -2.90
CA ARG A 102 -7.88 -0.14 -3.01
C ARG A 102 -9.10 0.79 -3.01
N LEU A 103 -9.15 1.76 -2.10
CA LEU A 103 -10.24 2.74 -2.00
C LEU A 103 -10.34 3.61 -3.27
N ALA A 104 -9.20 4.10 -3.78
CA ALA A 104 -9.20 4.87 -5.03
C ALA A 104 -9.66 4.03 -6.24
N LEU A 105 -9.33 2.74 -6.26
CA LEU A 105 -9.81 1.81 -7.28
C LEU A 105 -11.31 1.51 -7.13
N GLU A 106 -11.81 1.37 -5.91
CA GLU A 106 -13.23 1.17 -5.61
C GLU A 106 -14.08 2.31 -6.15
N GLU A 107 -13.66 3.56 -5.97
CA GLU A 107 -14.33 4.73 -6.54
C GLU A 107 -14.44 4.63 -8.08
N LEU A 108 -13.34 4.24 -8.75
CA LEU A 108 -13.33 4.07 -10.21
C LEU A 108 -14.24 2.93 -10.68
N VAL A 109 -14.27 1.81 -9.94
CA VAL A 109 -15.15 0.69 -10.22
C VAL A 109 -16.61 1.09 -10.03
N ALA A 110 -16.93 1.86 -8.99
CA ALA A 110 -18.29 2.36 -8.73
C ALA A 110 -18.79 3.31 -9.83
N LEU A 111 -17.89 4.13 -10.40
CA LEU A 111 -18.18 5.02 -11.53
C LEU A 111 -18.31 4.28 -12.87
N ALA A 112 -17.73 3.08 -13.00
CA ALA A 112 -17.77 2.33 -14.24
C ALA A 112 -19.20 1.86 -14.58
N PRO A 113 -19.64 2.00 -15.85
CA PRO A 113 -20.94 1.51 -16.30
C PRO A 113 -21.14 0.04 -15.94
N GLN A 114 -22.37 -0.32 -15.58
CA GLN A 114 -22.68 -1.69 -15.18
C GLN A 114 -22.35 -2.69 -16.32
N GLU A 115 -22.49 -2.27 -17.58
CA GLU A 115 -22.06 -2.99 -18.79
C GLU A 115 -20.60 -3.45 -18.75
N ALA A 116 -19.70 -2.59 -18.29
CA ALA A 116 -18.28 -2.88 -18.17
C ALA A 116 -17.98 -3.90 -17.06
N ARG A 117 -18.86 -3.95 -16.04
CA ARG A 117 -18.75 -4.86 -14.90
C ARG A 117 -19.50 -6.19 -15.07
N ARG A 118 -20.26 -6.39 -16.16
CA ARG A 118 -21.16 -7.55 -16.34
C ARG A 118 -20.49 -8.93 -16.24
N ARG A 119 -19.18 -9.01 -16.44
CA ARG A 119 -18.42 -10.28 -16.32
C ARG A 119 -18.09 -10.65 -14.87
N VAL A 120 -18.17 -9.71 -13.93
CA VAL A 120 -17.90 -9.91 -12.50
C VAL A 120 -19.08 -9.37 -11.69
N ASP A 121 -19.99 -10.26 -11.32
CA ASP A 121 -21.17 -9.93 -10.49
C ASP A 121 -20.77 -9.88 -9.01
N ALA A 122 -20.19 -8.74 -8.61
CA ALA A 122 -19.73 -8.48 -7.25
C ALA A 122 -19.85 -6.98 -6.92
N PRO A 123 -19.97 -6.61 -5.63
CA PRO A 123 -20.00 -5.20 -5.24
C PRO A 123 -18.65 -4.52 -5.53
N PRO A 124 -18.63 -3.18 -5.71
CA PRO A 124 -17.43 -2.44 -6.13
C PRO A 124 -16.20 -2.66 -5.26
N ASP A 125 -16.37 -2.79 -3.95
CA ASP A 125 -15.30 -3.05 -2.98
C ASP A 125 -14.62 -4.40 -3.23
N ALA A 126 -15.43 -5.44 -3.49
CA ALA A 126 -14.94 -6.79 -3.79
C ALA A 126 -14.24 -6.84 -5.15
N VAL A 127 -14.80 -6.17 -6.17
CA VAL A 127 -14.16 -6.05 -7.49
C VAL A 127 -12.82 -5.31 -7.40
N ALA A 128 -12.76 -4.20 -6.67
CA ALA A 128 -11.52 -3.45 -6.47
C ALA A 128 -10.46 -4.28 -5.72
N TRP A 129 -10.86 -5.03 -4.70
CA TRP A 129 -9.97 -5.97 -4.02
C TRP A 129 -9.41 -7.03 -4.97
N LEU A 130 -10.25 -7.66 -5.80
CA LEU A 130 -9.83 -8.68 -6.78
C LEU A 130 -8.88 -8.10 -7.84
N LEU A 131 -9.20 -6.94 -8.40
CA LEU A 131 -8.38 -6.27 -9.41
C LEU A 131 -7.02 -5.85 -8.85
N LEU A 132 -6.98 -5.32 -7.63
CA LEU A 132 -5.72 -4.99 -6.95
C LEU A 132 -4.88 -6.24 -6.71
N ALA A 133 -5.48 -7.32 -6.19
CA ALA A 133 -4.79 -8.58 -5.95
C ALA A 133 -4.22 -9.18 -7.25
N ALA A 134 -4.96 -9.09 -8.36
CA ALA A 134 -4.48 -9.56 -9.65
C ALA A 134 -3.33 -8.72 -10.20
N CYS A 135 -3.38 -7.38 -10.02
CA CYS A 135 -2.27 -6.51 -10.38
C CYS A 135 -1.01 -6.81 -9.54
N GLU A 136 -1.17 -7.05 -8.23
CA GLU A 136 -0.07 -7.46 -7.36
C GLU A 136 0.54 -8.79 -7.80
N ALA A 137 -0.28 -9.74 -8.23
CA ALA A 137 0.16 -11.05 -8.71
C ALA A 137 0.98 -10.96 -10.01
N ILE A 138 0.77 -9.94 -10.86
CA ILE A 138 1.60 -9.72 -12.06
C ILE A 138 3.08 -9.56 -11.70
N GLY A 139 3.40 -9.01 -10.54
CA GLY A 139 4.79 -8.88 -10.08
C GLY A 139 5.49 -10.20 -9.79
N CYS A 140 4.73 -11.30 -9.66
CA CYS A 140 5.24 -12.65 -9.46
C CYS A 140 5.36 -13.45 -10.77
N GLU A 141 4.89 -12.90 -11.90
CA GLU A 141 4.94 -13.55 -13.20
C GLU A 141 6.31 -13.36 -13.87
N PRO A 142 6.70 -14.23 -14.82
CA PRO A 142 7.84 -13.95 -15.66
C PRO A 142 7.57 -12.70 -16.53
N PRO A 143 8.60 -11.89 -16.88
CA PRO A 143 8.41 -10.67 -17.67
C PRO A 143 7.65 -10.89 -18.99
N ALA A 144 7.84 -12.06 -19.63
CA ALA A 144 7.16 -12.43 -20.87
C ALA A 144 5.64 -12.62 -20.71
N ALA A 145 5.14 -12.97 -19.52
CA ALA A 145 3.71 -13.22 -19.28
C ALA A 145 2.96 -11.99 -18.74
N ALA A 146 3.68 -10.99 -18.21
CA ALA A 146 3.06 -9.83 -17.57
C ALA A 146 2.10 -9.08 -18.51
N ALA A 147 2.50 -8.88 -19.77
CA ALA A 147 1.67 -8.21 -20.77
C ALA A 147 0.36 -8.98 -21.07
N ASP A 148 0.43 -10.31 -21.13
CA ASP A 148 -0.74 -11.15 -21.37
C ASP A 148 -1.69 -11.11 -20.16
N ARG A 149 -1.16 -11.13 -18.93
CA ARG A 149 -1.98 -10.97 -17.72
C ARG A 149 -2.67 -9.61 -17.65
N THR A 150 -1.96 -8.53 -17.99
CA THR A 150 -2.57 -7.19 -18.08
C THR A 150 -3.70 -7.18 -19.10
N ARG A 151 -3.51 -7.78 -20.28
CA ARG A 151 -4.56 -7.89 -21.31
C ARG A 151 -5.77 -8.66 -20.79
N THR A 152 -5.56 -9.80 -20.13
CA THR A 152 -6.66 -10.58 -19.53
C THR A 152 -7.47 -9.77 -18.52
N LEU A 153 -6.80 -8.93 -17.69
CA LEU A 153 -7.51 -8.08 -16.73
C LEU A 153 -8.36 -7.01 -17.40
N LEU A 154 -7.86 -6.38 -18.46
CA LEU A 154 -8.62 -5.40 -19.24
C LEU A 154 -9.87 -6.05 -19.84
N GLU A 155 -9.69 -7.22 -20.46
CA GLU A 155 -10.80 -7.98 -21.07
C GLU A 155 -11.88 -8.33 -20.03
N LEU A 156 -11.50 -8.71 -18.81
CA LEU A 156 -12.45 -9.02 -17.74
C LEU A 156 -13.31 -7.81 -17.34
N THR A 157 -12.79 -6.59 -17.48
CA THR A 157 -13.53 -5.34 -17.23
C THR A 157 -14.24 -4.76 -18.46
N GLY A 158 -14.42 -5.59 -19.49
CA GLY A 158 -15.11 -5.19 -20.73
C GLY A 158 -14.35 -4.17 -21.56
N ARG A 159 -13.02 -4.20 -21.50
CA ARG A 159 -12.10 -3.27 -22.17
C ARG A 159 -11.06 -3.96 -23.00
#